data_AF-X0XER2-F1
#
_entry.id   AF-X0XER2-F1
#
_cell.length_a   1.000
_cell.length_b   1.000
_cell.length_c   1.000
_cell.angle_alpha   90.00
_cell.angle_beta   90.00
_cell.angle_gamma   90.00
#
_symmetry.space_group_name_H-M   'P 1'
#
loop_
_entity.id
_entity.type
_entity.pdbx_description
1 polymer ?
#
loop_
_entity_poly.entity_id
_entity_poly.type
_entity_poly.pdbx_seq_one_letter_code
_entity_poly.pdbx_strand_id
1 'polypeptide(L)'
;VPLTSMETGVKPWIKDIIGRPVRGYEDNVARTRLNEMLKKEFDGKEPVFDLAGIEATLPDGGRTTYEKGGRNFQALVRAYTDNGGHLNATGRKVVAEQLLVFLANLVK
;
A
#
# COMPACT_ATOMS: atom_id res chain seq x y z
N VAL A 1 4.63 2.39 6.77
CA VAL A 1 5.64 2.17 5.71
C VAL A 1 4.95 2.14 4.35
N PRO A 2 5.39 2.97 3.39
CA PRO A 2 4.78 3.09 2.06
C PRO A 2 4.83 1.82 1.23
N LEU A 3 3.84 1.62 0.36
CA LEU A 3 3.75 0.52 -0.60
C LEU A 3 4.40 0.88 -1.93
N THR A 4 4.67 -0.15 -2.74
CA THR A 4 5.04 -0.01 -4.15
C THR A 4 3.96 -0.57 -5.05
N SER A 5 3.84 -0.06 -6.29
CA SER A 5 2.88 -0.61 -7.25
C SER A 5 3.46 -1.87 -7.86
N MET A 6 2.61 -2.82 -8.21
CA MET A 6 3.06 -3.98 -8.98
C MET A 6 3.32 -3.61 -10.44
N GLU A 7 4.31 -4.26 -11.06
CA GLU A 7 4.40 -4.31 -12.52
C GLU A 7 3.20 -5.12 -13.04
N THR A 8 2.34 -4.50 -13.85
CA THR A 8 1.20 -5.18 -14.48
C THR A 8 1.54 -5.62 -15.90
N GLY A 9 1.16 -6.84 -16.28
CA GLY A 9 1.31 -7.38 -17.64
C GLY A 9 1.52 -8.89 -17.68
N VAL A 10 1.58 -9.47 -18.89
CA VAL A 10 1.74 -10.93 -19.09
C VAL A 10 3.10 -11.43 -18.57
N LYS A 11 4.15 -10.60 -18.62
CA LYS A 11 5.50 -10.96 -18.19
C LYS A 11 5.62 -11.24 -16.68
N PRO A 12 5.13 -10.36 -15.78
CA PRO A 12 5.03 -10.66 -14.34
C PRO A 12 4.26 -11.93 -14.00
N TRP A 13 3.13 -12.18 -14.67
CA TRP A 13 2.30 -13.38 -14.46
C TRP A 13 3.05 -14.68 -14.80
N ILE A 14 3.77 -14.71 -15.93
CA ILE A 14 4.61 -15.87 -16.29
C ILE A 14 5.72 -16.10 -15.27
N LYS A 15 6.35 -15.03 -14.77
CA LYS A 15 7.42 -15.13 -13.75
C LYS A 15 6.92 -15.76 -12.45
N ASP A 16 5.72 -15.39 -12.02
CA ASP A 16 5.10 -15.93 -10.81
C ASP A 16 4.83 -17.45 -10.96
N ILE A 17 4.28 -17.88 -12.11
CA ILE A 17 4.04 -19.31 -12.42
C ILE A 17 5.33 -20.14 -12.37
N ILE A 18 6.45 -19.59 -12.86
CA ILE A 18 7.74 -20.29 -12.88
C ILE A 18 8.59 -20.07 -11.62
N GLY A 19 8.00 -19.49 -10.56
CA GLY A 19 8.66 -19.29 -9.27
C GLY A 19 9.81 -18.26 -9.29
N ARG A 20 9.84 -17.37 -10.30
CA ARG A 20 10.81 -16.27 -10.36
C ARG A 20 10.28 -15.04 -9.62
N PRO A 21 11.13 -14.35 -8.84
CA PRO A 21 10.70 -13.19 -8.08
C PRO A 21 10.21 -12.07 -9.00
N VAL A 22 8.99 -11.60 -8.76
CA VAL A 22 8.43 -10.39 -9.37
C VAL A 22 8.81 -9.21 -8.49
N ARG A 23 9.51 -8.21 -9.05
CA ARG A 23 9.89 -7.00 -8.30
C ARG A 23 8.62 -6.34 -7.73
N GLY A 24 8.68 -5.93 -6.47
CA GLY A 24 7.55 -5.32 -5.75
C GLY A 24 6.69 -6.30 -4.93
N TYR A 25 6.61 -7.59 -5.31
CA TYR A 25 5.77 -8.56 -4.59
C TYR A 25 6.33 -8.93 -3.21
N GLU A 26 7.61 -9.29 -3.12
CA GLU A 26 8.25 -9.64 -1.82
C GLU A 26 8.39 -8.41 -0.93
N ASP A 27 8.75 -7.32 -1.57
CA ASP A 27 8.85 -5.99 -1.01
C ASP A 27 7.58 -5.55 -0.27
N ASN A 28 6.40 -5.68 -0.89
CA ASN A 28 5.13 -5.33 -0.26
C ASN A 28 4.70 -6.35 0.82
N VAL A 29 5.12 -7.62 0.75
CA VAL A 29 4.89 -8.59 1.84
C VAL A 29 5.62 -8.13 3.11
N ALA A 30 6.90 -7.79 3.00
CA ALA A 30 7.68 -7.32 4.15
C ALA A 30 7.12 -6.00 4.72
N ARG A 31 6.78 -5.04 3.84
CA ARG A 31 6.14 -3.77 4.23
C ARG A 31 4.80 -3.99 4.93
N THR A 32 3.97 -4.92 4.42
CA THR A 32 2.67 -5.27 5.03
C THR A 32 2.88 -5.79 6.44
N ARG A 33 3.79 -6.75 6.65
CA ARG A 33 4.09 -7.30 7.97
C ARG A 33 4.55 -6.21 8.94
N LEU A 34 5.42 -5.30 8.50
CA LEU A 34 5.88 -4.20 9.33
C LEU A 34 4.73 -3.21 9.65
N ASN A 35 3.85 -2.92 8.69
CA ASN A 35 2.67 -2.09 8.94
C ASN A 35 1.72 -2.74 9.95
N GLU A 36 1.48 -4.05 9.87
CA GLU A 36 0.70 -4.81 10.85
C GLU A 36 1.35 -4.73 12.25
N MET A 37 2.67 -4.91 12.32
CA MET A 37 3.43 -4.80 13.58
C MET A 37 3.32 -3.39 14.18
N LEU A 38 3.49 -2.33 13.39
CA LEU A 38 3.36 -0.95 13.85
C LEU A 38 1.96 -0.67 14.39
N LYS A 39 0.92 -1.04 13.66
CA LYS A 39 -0.47 -0.87 14.11
C LYS A 39 -0.71 -1.60 15.44
N LYS A 40 -0.24 -2.84 15.56
CA LYS A 40 -0.37 -3.63 16.78
C LYS A 40 0.42 -3.04 17.95
N GLU A 41 1.65 -2.60 17.71
CA GLU A 41 2.54 -2.10 18.75
C GLU A 41 2.01 -0.79 19.36
N PHE A 42 1.46 0.09 18.53
CA PHE A 42 0.97 1.40 18.95
C PHE A 42 -0.54 1.43 19.26
N ASP A 43 -1.24 0.32 19.10
CA ASP A 43 -2.66 0.22 19.43
C ASP A 43 -2.93 0.62 20.89
N GLY A 44 -3.85 1.56 21.07
CA GLY A 44 -4.16 2.16 22.38
C GLY A 44 -3.04 3.03 23.01
N LYS A 45 -1.88 3.19 22.36
CA LYS A 45 -0.76 4.01 22.85
C LYS A 45 -0.68 5.35 22.14
N GLU A 46 -0.59 5.32 20.81
CA GLU A 46 -0.48 6.51 19.97
C GLU A 46 -1.22 6.30 18.64
N PRO A 47 -1.78 7.36 18.05
CA PRO A 47 -2.48 7.25 16.78
C PRO A 47 -1.49 6.98 15.63
N VAL A 48 -1.77 5.95 14.83
CA VAL A 48 -0.95 5.57 13.66
C VAL A 48 -1.63 6.01 12.37
N PHE A 49 -0.96 6.85 11.57
CA PHE A 49 -1.45 7.22 10.24
C PHE A 49 -1.22 6.07 9.24
N ASP A 50 -2.30 5.45 8.77
CA ASP A 50 -2.27 4.28 7.87
C ASP A 50 -2.01 4.67 6.40
N LEU A 51 -0.81 5.20 6.14
CA LEU A 51 -0.38 5.61 4.80
C LEU A 51 -0.53 4.47 3.77
N ALA A 52 -0.13 3.26 4.12
CA ALA A 52 -0.21 2.10 3.22
C ALA A 52 -1.65 1.74 2.86
N GLY A 53 -2.56 1.81 3.85
CA GLY A 53 -3.98 1.61 3.60
C GLY A 53 -4.56 2.64 2.62
N ILE A 54 -4.14 3.90 2.73
CA ILE A 54 -4.56 4.99 1.82
C ILE A 54 -4.00 4.77 0.41
N GLU A 55 -2.70 4.47 0.31
CA GLU A 55 -2.02 4.18 -0.95
C GLU A 55 -2.63 3.01 -1.73
N ALA A 56 -3.21 2.04 -1.02
CA ALA A 56 -3.89 0.89 -1.62
C ALA A 56 -5.36 1.15 -1.96
N THR A 57 -5.95 2.27 -1.55
CA THR A 57 -7.39 2.53 -1.69
C THR A 57 -7.70 3.37 -2.94
N LEU A 58 -8.57 2.83 -3.79
CA LEU A 58 -9.11 3.47 -4.99
C LEU A 58 -10.14 4.55 -4.61
N PRO A 59 -10.46 5.50 -5.51
CA PRO A 59 -11.46 6.53 -5.23
C PRO A 59 -12.87 6.00 -4.92
N ASP A 60 -13.20 4.79 -5.37
CA ASP A 60 -14.47 4.10 -5.10
C ASP A 60 -14.47 3.31 -3.77
N GLY A 61 -13.37 3.35 -3.02
CA GLY A 61 -13.18 2.59 -1.77
C GLY A 61 -12.66 1.17 -1.98
N GLY A 62 -12.54 0.70 -3.22
CA GLY A 62 -11.89 -0.58 -3.55
C GLY A 62 -10.42 -0.58 -3.13
N ARG A 63 -9.83 -1.77 -2.97
CA ARG A 63 -8.42 -1.91 -2.61
C ARG A 63 -7.63 -2.65 -3.68
N THR A 64 -6.45 -2.12 -4.00
CA THR A 64 -5.48 -2.79 -4.85
C THR A 64 -4.77 -3.87 -4.02
N THR A 65 -5.05 -5.13 -4.33
CA THR A 65 -4.47 -6.30 -3.65
C THR A 65 -3.92 -7.32 -4.65
N TYR A 66 -3.10 -8.24 -4.14
CA TYR A 66 -2.65 -9.43 -4.84
C TYR A 66 -2.52 -10.61 -3.89
N GLU A 67 -2.69 -11.82 -4.42
CA GLU A 67 -2.51 -13.05 -3.66
C GLU A 67 -1.05 -13.52 -3.72
N LYS A 68 -0.50 -13.93 -2.57
CA LYS A 68 0.76 -14.67 -2.50
C LYS A 68 0.69 -15.71 -1.39
N GLY A 69 0.83 -17.00 -1.73
CA GLY A 69 0.79 -18.10 -0.76
C GLY A 69 -0.52 -18.17 0.01
N GLY A 70 -1.67 -18.00 -0.67
CA GLY A 70 -3.00 -18.08 -0.06
C GLY A 70 -3.39 -16.88 0.83
N ARG A 71 -2.62 -15.79 0.80
CA ARG A 71 -2.90 -14.55 1.53
C ARG A 71 -2.91 -13.36 0.59
N ASN A 72 -3.82 -12.42 0.84
CA ASN A 72 -3.89 -11.15 0.11
C ASN A 72 -2.99 -10.09 0.75
N PHE A 73 -2.22 -9.41 -0.08
CA PHE A 73 -1.35 -8.30 0.27
C PHE A 73 -1.77 -7.04 -0.48
N GLN A 74 -1.50 -5.88 0.10
CA GLN A 74 -1.83 -4.59 -0.50
C GLN A 74 -0.70 -4.12 -1.42
N ALA A 75 -1.05 -3.38 -2.47
CA ALA A 75 -0.11 -2.69 -3.33
C ALA A 75 -0.56 -1.24 -3.57
N LEU A 76 0.39 -0.36 -3.87
CA LEU A 76 0.10 1.02 -4.24
C LEU A 76 -0.73 1.06 -5.52
N VAL A 77 -1.83 1.81 -5.49
CA VAL A 77 -2.67 2.08 -6.66
C VAL A 77 -1.79 2.67 -7.77
N ARG A 78 -1.77 2.03 -8.94
CA ARG A 78 -0.87 2.41 -10.05
C ARG A 78 -1.09 3.84 -10.53
N ALA A 79 -2.32 4.34 -10.48
CA ALA A 79 -2.64 5.72 -10.85
C ALA A 79 -2.04 6.78 -9.90
N TYR A 80 -1.54 6.38 -8.72
CA TYR A 80 -0.98 7.28 -7.72
C TYR A 80 0.54 7.43 -7.83
N THR A 81 1.20 6.81 -8.81
CA THR A 81 2.66 6.85 -8.97
C THR A 81 3.10 6.86 -10.42
N ASP A 82 4.20 7.56 -10.70
CA ASP A 82 4.80 7.60 -12.05
C ASP A 82 5.90 6.54 -12.21
N ASN A 83 6.48 6.05 -11.11
CA ASN A 83 7.64 5.15 -11.13
C ASN A 83 7.47 3.89 -10.25
N GLY A 84 6.29 3.70 -9.68
CA GLY A 84 5.95 2.53 -8.88
C GLY A 84 6.28 2.61 -7.39
N GLY A 85 6.84 3.73 -6.91
CA GLY A 85 7.13 3.91 -5.48
C GLY A 85 7.06 5.35 -4.97
N HIS A 86 7.16 6.35 -5.86
CA HIS A 86 6.99 7.76 -5.49
C HIS A 86 5.60 8.23 -5.90
N LEU A 87 4.91 8.91 -4.99
CA LEU A 87 3.58 9.45 -5.27
C LEU A 87 3.65 10.56 -6.32
N ASN A 88 2.79 10.46 -7.33
CA ASN A 88 2.56 11.53 -8.29
C ASN A 88 1.61 12.59 -7.71
N ALA A 89 1.21 13.58 -8.51
CA ALA A 89 0.36 14.67 -8.03
C ALA A 89 -0.97 14.17 -7.45
N THR A 90 -1.60 13.18 -8.09
CA THR A 90 -2.85 12.57 -7.63
C THR A 90 -2.66 11.85 -6.30
N GLY A 91 -1.65 10.98 -6.21
CA GLY A 91 -1.36 10.24 -4.98
C GLY A 91 -1.04 11.15 -3.79
N ARG A 92 -0.25 12.20 -4.01
CA ARG A 92 0.07 13.19 -2.97
C ARG A 92 -1.18 13.92 -2.49
N LYS A 93 -2.09 14.31 -3.39
CA LYS A 93 -3.33 14.98 -3.02
C LYS A 93 -4.21 14.08 -2.14
N VAL A 94 -4.42 12.82 -2.55
CA VAL A 94 -5.19 11.84 -1.78
C VAL A 94 -4.60 11.64 -0.38
N VAL A 95 -3.29 11.43 -0.27
CA VAL A 95 -2.63 11.26 1.03
C VAL A 95 -2.72 12.52 1.90
N ALA A 96 -2.54 13.70 1.31
CA ALA A 96 -2.64 14.96 2.04
C ALA A 96 -4.05 15.20 2.60
N GLU A 97 -5.10 14.95 1.81
CA GLU A 97 -6.49 15.06 2.26
C GLU A 97 -6.76 14.11 3.44
N GLN A 98 -6.33 12.86 3.35
CA GLN A 98 -6.51 11.89 4.43
C GLN A 98 -5.69 12.22 5.68
N LEU A 99 -4.52 12.83 5.52
CA LEU A 99 -3.73 13.31 6.65
C LEU A 99 -4.46 14.44 7.39
N LEU A 100 -5.07 15.38 6.67
CA LEU A 100 -5.87 16.45 7.27
C LEU A 100 -7.06 15.88 8.06
N VAL A 101 -7.78 14.92 7.48
CA VAL A 101 -8.89 14.22 8.16
C VAL A 101 -8.40 13.49 9.41
N PHE A 102 -7.26 12.78 9.31
CA PHE A 102 -6.66 12.09 10.44
C PHE A 102 -6.33 13.05 11.58
N LEU A 103 -5.63 14.15 11.28
CA LEU A 103 -5.25 15.16 12.27
C LEU A 103 -6.48 15.84 12.90
N ALA A 104 -7.49 16.18 12.09
CA ALA A 104 -8.74 16.76 12.60
C ALA A 104 -9.45 15.86 13.60
N ASN A 105 -9.36 14.53 13.44
CA ASN A 105 -9.94 13.56 14.37
C ASN A 105 -9.10 13.37 15.65
N LEU A 106 -7.87 13.88 15.72
CA LEU A 106 -7.03 13.83 16.92
C LEU A 106 -7.22 15.03 17.84
N VAL A 107 -7.61 16.17 17.28
CA VAL A 107 -7.88 17.39 18.05
C VAL A 107 -9.30 17.29 18.59
N LYS A 108 -9.43 16.87 19.86
CA LYS A 108 -10.66 16.99 20.64
C LYS A 108 -10.66 18.30 21.42
#